data_AF-A0A7Z9CUJ9-F1
#
_entry.id   AF-A0A7Z9CUJ9-F1
#
_cell.length_a   1.000
_cell.length_b   1.000
_cell.length_c   1.000
_cell.angle_alpha   90.00
_cell.angle_beta   90.00
_cell.angle_gamma   90.00
#
_symmetry.space_group_name_H-M   'P 1'
#
loop_
_entity.id
_entity.type
_entity.pdbx_description
1 polymer ?
#
loop_
_entity_poly.entity_id
_entity_poly.type
_entity_poly.pdbx_seq_one_letter_code
_entity_poly.pdbx_strand_id
1 'polypeptide(L)' 'MDLEQQLQELKMDYVRLQGDLEKRESTSQQVDPLIQQLEQIEQQIAEVRRQLRENL' A
#
# COMPACT_ATOMS: atom_id res chain seq x y z
N MET A 1 6.70 -2.85 18.07
CA MET A 1 6.18 -2.07 16.94
C MET A 1 4.69 -2.35 16.90
N ASP A 2 3.86 -1.32 17.04
CA ASP A 2 2.41 -1.51 17.03
C ASP A 2 1.94 -1.81 15.61
N LEU A 3 1.10 -2.85 15.47
CA LEU A 3 0.45 -3.17 14.20
C LEU A 3 -0.34 -1.97 13.66
N GLU A 4 -0.85 -1.10 14.54
CA GLU A 4 -1.49 0.16 14.14
C GLU A 4 -0.52 1.15 13.48
N GLN A 5 0.72 1.26 13.98
CA GLN A 5 1.76 2.08 13.35
C GLN A 5 2.13 1.52 11.98
N GLN A 6 2.31 0.20 11.89
CA GLN A 6 2.62 -0.47 10.63
C GLN A 6 1.49 -0.28 9.60
N LEU A 7 0.23 -0.37 10.04
CA LEU A 7 -0.93 -0.08 9.19
C LEU A 7 -0.93 1.37 8.70
N GLN A 8 -0.50 2.31 9.54
CA GLN A 8 -0.45 3.73 9.19
C GLN A 8 0.67 4.02 8.18
N GLU A 9 1.83 3.39 8.34
CA GLU A 9 2.94 3.44 7.37
C GLU A 9 2.52 2.88 6.01
N LEU A 10 1.94 1.67 5.99
CA LEU A 10 1.47 1.04 4.75
C LEU A 10 0.43 1.91 4.01
N LYS A 11 -0.46 2.58 4.74
CA LYS A 11 -1.42 3.52 4.14
C LYS A 11 -0.74 4.76 3.55
N MET A 12 0.29 5.30 4.20
CA MET A 12 1.05 6.42 3.64
C MET A 12 1.79 6.00 2.39
N ASP A 13 2.41 4.83 2.40
CA ASP A 13 3.10 4.26 1.24
C ASP A 13 2.13 4.02 0.09
N TYR A 14 0.92 3.50 0.36
CA TYR A 14 -0.13 3.33 -0.63
C TYR A 14 -0.50 4.66 -1.32
N VAL A 15 -0.78 5.71 -0.55
CA VAL A 15 -1.15 7.03 -1.09
C VAL A 15 -0.01 7.64 -1.91
N ARG A 16 1.24 7.45 -1.45
CA ARG A 16 2.41 7.91 -2.18
C ARG A 16 2.58 7.18 -3.51
N LEU A 17 2.44 5.85 -3.50
CA LEU A 17 2.59 5.03 -4.70
C LEU A 17 1.50 5.33 -5.72
N GLN A 18 0.27 5.62 -5.26
CA GLN A 18 -0.82 6.06 -6.12
C GLN A 18 -0.50 7.38 -6.82
N GLY A 19 0.07 8.36 -6.11
CA GLY A 19 0.51 9.61 -6.73
C GLY A 19 1.66 9.43 -7.72
N ASP A 20 2.56 8.48 -7.47
CA ASP A 20 3.62 8.13 -8.41
C ASP A 20 3.09 7.34 -9.61
N LEU A 21 2.05 6.53 -9.42
CA LEU A 21 1.33 5.83 -10.49
C LEU A 21 0.71 6.85 -11.45
N GLU A 22 -0.07 7.80 -10.97
CA GLU A 22 -0.72 8.85 -11.79
C GLU A 22 0.32 9.65 -12.61
N LYS A 23 1.47 9.96 -12.00
CA LYS A 23 2.57 10.62 -12.70
C LYS A 23 3.17 9.74 -13.79
N ARG A 24 3.38 8.44 -13.52
CA ARG A 24 3.94 7.51 -14.51
C ARG A 24 2.98 7.23 -15.66
N GLU A 25 1.68 7.10 -15.37
CA GLU A 25 0.64 7.06 -16.41
C GLU A 25 0.67 8.32 -17.27
N SER A 26 0.78 9.49 -16.64
CA SER A 26 0.92 10.77 -17.35
C SER A 26 2.18 10.85 -18.22
N THR A 27 3.23 10.12 -17.86
CA THR A 27 4.51 10.09 -18.60
C THR A 27 4.54 8.95 -19.63
N SER A 28 3.42 8.23 -19.83
CA SER A 28 3.32 7.04 -20.69
C SER A 28 4.36 5.95 -20.35
N GLN A 29 4.79 5.92 -19.10
CA GLN A 29 5.74 4.94 -18.59
C GLN A 29 4.99 3.68 -18.13
N GLN A 30 5.62 2.52 -18.21
CA GLN A 30 5.00 1.28 -17.73
C GLN A 30 4.66 1.38 -16.23
N VAL A 31 3.39 1.17 -15.91
CA VAL A 31 2.84 1.21 -14.55
C VAL A 31 2.59 -0.17 -13.95
N ASP A 32 2.68 -1.25 -14.74
CA ASP A 32 2.53 -2.63 -14.28
C ASP A 32 3.28 -2.94 -12.97
N PRO A 33 4.58 -2.58 -12.81
CA PRO A 33 5.29 -2.85 -11.56
C PRO A 33 4.80 -2.00 -10.38
N LEU A 34 4.25 -0.81 -10.62
CA LEU A 34 3.65 0.01 -9.55
C LEU A 34 2.29 -0.53 -9.12
N ILE A 35 1.49 -1.02 -10.07
CA ILE A 35 0.20 -1.66 -9.75
C ILE A 35 0.43 -2.90 -8.88
N GLN A 36 1.40 -3.75 -9.24
CA GLN A 36 1.77 -4.90 -8.41
C GLN A 36 2.21 -4.50 -6.99
N GLN A 37 2.95 -3.39 -6.86
CA GLN A 37 3.33 -2.87 -5.55
C GLN A 37 2.13 -2.33 -4.76
N LEU A 38 1.18 -1.64 -5.41
CA LEU A 38 -0.06 -1.21 -4.78
C LEU A 38 -0.86 -2.40 -4.24
N GLU A 39 -1.04 -3.45 -5.05
CA GLU A 39 -1.71 -4.68 -4.63
C GLU A 39 -1.00 -5.34 -3.44
N GLN A 40 0.33 -5.39 -3.45
CA GLN A 40 1.10 -5.93 -2.33
C GLN A 40 0.91 -5.12 -1.04
N ILE A 41 0.91 -3.80 -1.12
CA ILE A 41 0.65 -2.93 0.03
C ILE A 41 -0.78 -3.16 0.54
N GLU A 42 -1.75 -3.30 -0.36
CA GLU A 42 -3.14 -3.55 -0.01
C GLU A 42 -3.33 -4.91 0.71
N GLN A 43 -2.64 -5.96 0.23
CA GLN A 43 -2.61 -7.26 0.92
C GLN A 43 -1.97 -7.16 2.31
N GLN A 44 -0.87 -6.43 2.45
CA GLN A 44 -0.24 -6.21 3.76
C GLN A 44 -1.14 -5.45 4.72
N ILE A 45 -1.86 -4.41 4.25
CA ILE A 45 -2.86 -3.68 5.02
C ILE A 45 -3.96 -4.61 5.51
N ALA A 46 -4.46 -5.49 4.62
CA ALA A 46 -5.51 -6.45 4.95
C ALA A 46 -5.04 -7.47 6.01
N GLU A 47 -3.82 -7.96 5.88
CA GLU A 47 -3.20 -8.91 6.82
C GLU A 47 -2.96 -8.26 8.18
N VAL A 48 -2.35 -7.08 8.23
CA VAL A 48 -2.13 -6.32 9.49
C VAL A 48 -3.46 -6.01 10.16
N ARG A 49 -4.50 -5.62 9.39
CA ARG A 49 -5.86 -5.42 9.91
C ARG A 49 -6.48 -6.71 10.45
N ARG A 50 -6.21 -7.84 9.83
CA ARG A 50 -6.68 -9.15 10.30
C ARG A 50 -6.00 -9.50 11.62
N GLN A 51 -4.68 -9.36 11.70
CA GLN A 51 -3.92 -9.59 12.92
C GLN A 51 -4.34 -8.66 14.06
N LEU A 52 -4.63 -7.38 13.77
CA LEU A 52 -5.21 -6.45 14.75
C LEU A 52 -6.55 -6.93 15.28
N ARG A 53 -7.43 -7.44 14.40
CA ARG A 53 -8.73 -8.00 14.82
C ARG A 53 -8.61 -9.32 15.57
N GLU A 54 -7.67 -10.18 15.21
CA GLU A 54 -7.43 -11.47 15.89
C GLU A 54 -6.74 -11.28 17.26
N ASN A 55 -6.04 -10.16 17.47
CA ASN A 55 -5.44 -9.79 18.76
C ASN A 55 -6.33 -8.86 19.64
N LEU A 56 -7.57 -8.58 19.22
CA LEU A 56 -8.59 -7.80 19.94
C LEU A 56 -9.60 -8.72 20.62
#